data_AF-A0A117Q4X2-F1
#
_entry.id   AF-A0A117Q4X2-F1
#
_cell.length_a   1.000
_cell.length_b   1.000
_cell.length_c   1.000
_cell.angle_alpha   90.00
_cell.angle_beta   90.00
_cell.angle_gamma   90.00
#
_symmetry.space_group_name_H-M   'P 1'
#
loop_
_entity.id
_entity.type
_entity.pdbx_description
1 polymer ?
#
loop_
_entity_poly.entity_id
_entity_poly.type
_entity_poly.pdbx_seq_one_letter_code
_entity_poly.pdbx_strand_id
1 'polypeptide(L)'
;MGDMIKRLRISFTPKKPSKDPQVKVAQVSRTGGKAVVPSDKITVDGQTLDAIILSHSTGLKPGQVNVKFDATKIGGPWYVTNMDLAIG
;
A
#
# COMPACT_ATOMS: atom_id res chain seq x y z
N MET A 1 17.33 -7.96 5.82
CA MET A 1 16.31 -6.90 5.96
C MET A 1 16.41 -5.83 4.87
N GLY A 2 17.59 -5.25 4.60
CA GLY A 2 17.76 -4.14 3.64
C GLY A 2 17.29 -4.43 2.20
N ASP A 3 17.58 -5.61 1.66
CA ASP A 3 17.17 -5.97 0.29
C ASP A 3 15.66 -6.07 0.13
N MET A 4 14.95 -6.57 1.14
CA MET A 4 13.49 -6.63 1.15
C MET A 4 12.89 -5.22 1.10
N ILE A 5 13.39 -4.29 1.92
CA ILE A 5 12.94 -2.90 1.94
C ILE A 5 13.20 -2.23 0.58
N LYS A 6 14.35 -2.51 -0.05
CA LYS A 6 14.67 -2.00 -1.39
C LYS A 6 13.68 -2.51 -2.44
N ARG A 7 13.33 -3.80 -2.41
CA ARG A 7 12.33 -4.39 -3.31
C ARG A 7 10.93 -3.83 -3.10
N LEU A 8 10.51 -3.65 -1.85
CA LEU A 8 9.21 -3.03 -1.52
C LEU A 8 9.16 -1.59 -2.00
N ARG A 9 10.23 -0.80 -1.78
CA ARG A 9 10.32 0.57 -2.28
C ARG A 9 10.11 0.62 -3.79
N ILE A 10 10.78 -0.23 -4.56
CA ILE A 10 10.60 -0.29 -6.02
C ILE A 10 9.15 -0.65 -6.36
N SER A 11 8.63 -1.71 -5.73
CA SER A 11 7.29 -2.24 -6.03
C SER A 11 6.16 -1.27 -5.70
N PHE A 12 6.36 -0.35 -4.74
CA PHE A 12 5.35 0.61 -4.27
C PHE A 12 5.54 2.01 -4.85
N THR A 13 6.55 2.21 -5.71
CA THR A 13 6.81 3.49 -6.38
C THR A 13 6.25 3.44 -7.80
N PRO A 14 5.43 4.42 -8.25
CA PRO A 14 5.01 4.51 -9.65
C PRO A 14 6.21 4.52 -10.60
N LYS A 15 6.07 3.97 -11.81
CA LYS A 15 7.16 3.98 -12.82
C LYS A 15 7.65 5.39 -13.19
N LYS A 16 6.77 6.39 -13.08
CA LYS A 16 7.05 7.81 -13.30
C LYS A 16 6.64 8.57 -12.03
N PRO A 17 7.45 8.49 -10.96
CA PRO A 17 7.11 9.16 -9.70
C PRO A 17 7.26 10.67 -9.86
N SER A 18 6.45 11.43 -9.13
CA SER A 18 6.63 12.86 -9.01
C SER A 18 7.89 13.19 -8.18
N LYS A 19 8.35 14.45 -8.22
CA LYS A 19 9.50 14.88 -7.41
C LYS A 19 9.21 14.84 -5.91
N ASP A 20 7.94 14.96 -5.53
CA ASP A 20 7.46 14.92 -4.15
C ASP A 20 6.22 14.01 -4.08
N PRO A 21 6.42 12.69 -3.90
CA PRO A 21 5.37 11.71 -4.05
C PRO A 21 4.25 11.93 -3.04
N GLN A 22 3.03 12.11 -3.55
CA GLN A 22 1.86 12.36 -2.71
C GLN A 22 1.13 11.05 -2.41
N VAL A 23 1.07 10.69 -1.13
CA VAL A 23 0.31 9.52 -0.65
C VAL A 23 -1.02 9.97 -0.07
N LYS A 24 -2.11 9.42 -0.58
CA LYS A 24 -3.45 9.64 -0.03
C LYS A 24 -4.09 8.30 0.33
N VAL A 25 -4.79 8.28 1.45
CA VAL A 25 -5.59 7.15 1.89
C VAL A 25 -7.04 7.61 1.89
N ALA A 26 -7.88 6.94 1.11
CA ALA A 26 -9.31 7.20 1.10
C ALA A 26 -9.92 6.86 2.47
N GLN A 27 -11.15 7.34 2.73
CA GLN A 27 -11.84 6.97 3.97
C GLN A 27 -12.04 5.46 4.04
N VAL A 28 -11.63 4.88 5.17
CA VAL A 28 -11.80 3.47 5.50
C VAL A 28 -12.57 3.34 6.81
N SER A 29 -13.33 2.25 6.94
CA SER A 29 -13.98 1.90 8.20
C SER A 29 -12.93 1.66 9.29
N ARG A 30 -13.18 2.19 10.49
CA ARG A 30 -12.29 2.06 11.64
C ARG A 30 -13.10 1.73 12.88
N THR A 31 -12.55 0.90 13.75
CA THR A 31 -13.17 0.48 15.01
C THR A 31 -12.14 0.61 16.12
N GLY A 32 -12.45 1.38 17.17
CA GLY A 32 -11.66 1.41 18.41
C GLY A 32 -10.17 1.68 18.23
N GLY A 33 -9.80 2.57 17.28
CA GLY A 33 -8.40 2.89 17.02
C GLY A 33 -7.65 1.88 16.14
N LYS A 34 -8.35 0.95 15.49
CA LYS A 34 -7.83 0.06 14.45
C LYS A 34 -8.52 0.34 13.12
N ALA A 35 -7.80 0.16 12.03
CA ALA A 35 -8.32 0.25 10.68
C ALA A 35 -7.61 -0.77 9.79
N VAL A 36 -8.34 -1.34 8.83
CA VAL A 36 -7.77 -2.15 7.76
C VAL A 36 -7.83 -1.29 6.50
N VAL A 37 -6.69 -1.08 5.87
CA VAL A 37 -6.53 -0.24 4.68
C VAL A 37 -6.15 -1.13 3.50
N PRO A 38 -7.08 -1.42 2.59
CA PRO A 38 -6.76 -2.17 1.37
C PRO A 38 -6.04 -1.27 0.35
N SER A 39 -5.20 -1.86 -0.49
CA SER A 39 -4.33 -1.13 -1.42
C SER A 39 -5.07 -0.34 -2.50
N ASP A 40 -6.30 -0.72 -2.85
CA ASP A 40 -7.18 0.03 -3.76
C ASP A 40 -7.66 1.37 -3.16
N LYS A 41 -7.55 1.53 -1.83
CA LYS A 41 -7.87 2.77 -1.10
C LYS A 41 -6.65 3.64 -0.85
N ILE A 42 -5.47 3.23 -1.30
CA ILE A 42 -4.22 3.98 -1.18
C ILE A 42 -3.82 4.44 -2.57
N THR A 43 -3.56 5.73 -2.74
CA THR A 43 -3.01 6.26 -3.99
C THR A 43 -1.65 6.91 -3.76
N VAL A 44 -0.71 6.64 -4.67
CA VAL A 44 0.59 7.32 -4.75
C VAL A 44 0.65 8.05 -6.09
N ASP A 45 0.80 9.37 -6.06
CA ASP A 45 0.74 10.24 -7.25
C ASP A 45 -0.53 9.99 -8.09
N GLY A 46 -1.66 9.74 -7.43
CA GLY A 46 -2.96 9.50 -8.07
C GLY A 46 -3.18 8.09 -8.63
N GLN A 47 -2.18 7.20 -8.60
CA GLN A 47 -2.34 5.80 -8.98
C GLN A 47 -2.58 4.94 -7.74
N THR A 48 -3.50 3.98 -7.81
CA THR A 48 -3.75 3.07 -6.69
C THR A 48 -2.54 2.16 -6.45
N LEU A 49 -2.30 1.80 -5.19
CA LEU A 49 -1.11 1.05 -4.80
C LEU A 49 -1.06 -0.35 -5.44
N ASP A 50 -2.21 -1.01 -5.58
CA ASP A 50 -2.32 -2.30 -6.28
C ASP A 50 -1.93 -2.20 -7.76
N ALA A 51 -2.37 -1.15 -8.46
CA ALA A 51 -2.00 -0.89 -9.85
C ALA A 51 -0.50 -0.65 -10.02
N ILE A 52 0.12 0.05 -9.06
CA ILE A 52 1.57 0.27 -9.05
C ILE A 52 2.31 -1.07 -8.90
N ILE A 53 1.92 -1.90 -7.93
CA ILE A 53 2.51 -3.23 -7.70
C ILE A 53 2.38 -4.12 -8.94
N LEU A 54 1.19 -4.16 -9.55
CA LEU A 54 0.94 -4.91 -10.78
C LEU A 54 1.81 -4.42 -11.93
N SER A 55 2.06 -3.11 -12.03
CA SER A 55 2.90 -2.55 -13.10
C SER A 55 4.36 -3.04 -13.06
N HIS A 56 4.83 -3.46 -11.88
CA HIS A 56 6.17 -4.02 -11.66
C HIS A 56 6.19 -5.56 -11.62
N SER A 57 5.04 -6.20 -11.80
CA SER A 57 4.89 -7.65 -11.76
C SER A 57 4.83 -8.24 -13.16
N THR A 58 5.43 -9.41 -13.37
CA THR A 58 5.27 -10.20 -14.59
C THR A 58 4.36 -11.38 -14.33
N GLY A 59 3.23 -11.47 -15.04
CA GLY A 59 2.31 -12.61 -14.98
C GLY A 59 1.13 -12.48 -14.01
N LEU A 60 1.03 -11.38 -13.25
CA LEU A 60 -0.12 -11.09 -12.38
C LEU A 60 -1.12 -10.16 -13.09
N LYS A 61 -2.41 -10.45 -12.95
CA LYS A 61 -3.51 -9.63 -13.48
C LYS A 61 -4.18 -8.81 -12.37
N PRO A 62 -4.95 -7.76 -12.72
CA PRO A 62 -5.82 -7.08 -11.77
C PRO A 62 -6.69 -8.07 -10.98
N GLY A 63 -6.80 -7.88 -9.66
CA GLY A 63 -7.51 -8.78 -8.75
C GLY A 63 -6.70 -9.97 -8.23
N GLN A 64 -5.52 -10.26 -8.81
CA GLN A 64 -4.63 -11.34 -8.37
C GLN A 64 -3.64 -10.92 -7.29
N VAL A 65 -3.57 -9.62 -6.99
CA VAL A 65 -2.78 -9.06 -5.91
C VAL A 65 -3.74 -8.42 -4.94
N ASN A 66 -3.68 -8.85 -3.68
CA ASN A 66 -4.44 -8.26 -2.59
C ASN A 66 -3.46 -7.86 -1.49
N VAL A 67 -3.29 -6.54 -1.31
CA VAL A 67 -2.46 -5.99 -0.24
C VAL A 67 -3.36 -5.25 0.74
N LYS A 68 -3.18 -5.53 2.03
CA LYS A 68 -3.88 -4.87 3.12
C LYS A 68 -2.89 -4.43 4.17
N PHE A 69 -3.15 -3.27 4.76
CA PHE A 69 -2.37 -2.74 5.86
C PHE A 69 -3.24 -2.62 7.08
N ASP A 70 -2.76 -3.14 8.20
CA ASP A 70 -3.39 -2.85 9.49
C ASP A 70 -2.78 -1.57 10.03
N ALA A 71 -3.63 -0.60 10.37
CA ALA A 71 -3.24 0.62 11.03
C ALA A 71 -3.80 0.64 12.45
N THR A 72 -2.96 0.97 13.42
CA THR A 72 -3.34 1.10 14.83
C THR A 72 -2.97 2.48 15.36
N LYS A 73 -3.87 3.07 16.13
CA LYS A 73 -3.64 4.32 16.84
C LYS A 73 -2.87 4.05 18.14
N ILE A 74 -1.63 4.51 18.24
CA ILE A 74 -0.76 4.29 19.40
C ILE A 74 -0.37 5.67 19.95
N GLY A 75 -0.85 6.03 21.14
CA GLY A 75 -0.54 7.33 21.75
C GLY A 75 -1.09 8.56 21.00
N GLY A 76 -2.00 8.38 20.05
CA GLY A 76 -2.60 9.47 19.27
C GLY A 76 -2.38 9.36 17.75
N PRO A 77 -1.14 9.22 17.26
CA PRO A 77 -0.88 9.00 15.84
C PRO A 77 -1.30 7.60 15.37
N TRP A 78 -1.54 7.46 14.07
CA TRP A 78 -1.78 6.17 13.42
C TRP A 78 -0.47 5.62 12.87
N TYR A 79 -0.24 4.33 13.10
CA TYR A 79 0.92 3.60 12.60
C TYR A 79 0.48 2.39 11.80
N VAL A 80 1.18 2.12 10.70
CA VAL A 80 1.08 0.82 10.03
C VAL A 80 1.73 -0.20 10.94
N THR A 81 0.95 -1.16 11.42
CA THR A 81 1.40 -2.21 12.34
C THR A 81 1.58 -3.56 11.66
N ASN A 82 0.97 -3.75 10.49
CA ASN A 82 1.09 -4.98 9.72
C ASN A 82 0.86 -4.71 8.23
N MET A 83 1.42 -5.57 7.39
CA MET A 83 1.17 -5.63 5.95
C MET A 83 0.91 -7.07 5.56
N ASP A 84 -0.27 -7.33 5.04
CA ASP A 84 -0.68 -8.62 4.49
C ASP A 84 -0.64 -8.55 2.95
N LEU A 85 -0.02 -9.55 2.34
CA LEU A 85 0.10 -9.71 0.89
C LEU A 85 -0.37 -11.10 0.52
N ALA A 86 -1.46 -11.17 -0.24
CA ALA A 86 -1.94 -12.39 -0.87
C ALA A 86 -1.83 -12.27 -2.39
N ILE A 87 -1.37 -13.35 -3.01
CA ILE A 87 -1.28 -13.51 -4.48
C ILE A 87 -2.14 -14.72 -4.86
N GLY A 88 -3.02 -14.57 -5.85
CA GLY A 88 -3.98 -15.62 -6.28
C GLY A 88 -4.30 -15.56 -7.76
#